data_AF-A0A7Y1ZBV5-F1
#
_entry.id   AF-A0A7Y1ZBV5-F1
#
_cell.length_a   1.000
_cell.length_b   1.000
_cell.length_c   1.000
_cell.angle_alpha   90.00
_cell.angle_beta   90.00
_cell.angle_gamma   90.00
#
_symmetry.space_group_name_H-M   'P 1'
#
loop_
_entity.id
_entity.type
_entity.pdbx_description
1 polymer ?
#
loop_
_entity_poly.entity_id
_entity_poly.type
_entity_poly.pdbx_seq_one_letter_code
_entity_poly.pdbx_strand_id
1 'polypeptide(L)'
;MEKYLEIVKESYANYFNYLVDLVTSLHWENYFYGLIIVSLAVWILELIFPWRKDQKIFRKDFWLDTFYMFFNFFLLNLIVLIALSNMAEAFFNDILGVVGLSVQSFQLFDVDELPLAVGLLIFFVVSDFVQWNTHRLLHRVPFLWNFHKVHHSVKEMGFAAHLRYHWMEPVVYKSLLYLPIAIIGGFDAQDVAIVHFFALAVGHLNHANLGWDYGFLKYIFNNPKMHIWHHAKKLPSDKKYGANFGLTLSLWDYLFKTNHVPYDGRDIELGFSGDEKFPQGFFEQEIYPLKTKS
;
A
#
# COMPACT_ATOMS: atom_id res chain seq x y z
N MET A 1 -17.09 -3.47 -28.71
CA MET A 1 -16.66 -4.74 -28.09
C MET A 1 -15.23 -5.08 -28.50
N GLU A 2 -14.88 -4.97 -29.78
CA GLU A 2 -13.52 -5.23 -30.29
C GLU A 2 -12.43 -4.37 -29.62
N LYS A 3 -12.63 -3.04 -29.51
CA LYS A 3 -11.74 -2.11 -28.81
C LYS A 3 -11.32 -2.59 -27.41
N TYR A 4 -12.28 -2.97 -26.57
CA TYR A 4 -12.00 -3.37 -25.19
C TYR A 4 -11.28 -4.72 -25.11
N LEU A 5 -11.58 -5.64 -26.04
CA LEU A 5 -10.88 -6.91 -26.12
C LEU A 5 -9.42 -6.72 -26.54
N GLU A 6 -9.15 -5.78 -27.44
CA GLU A 6 -7.81 -5.39 -27.87
C GLU A 6 -7.01 -4.79 -26.70
N ILE A 7 -7.60 -3.83 -25.97
CA ILE A 7 -6.98 -3.24 -24.77
C ILE A 7 -6.58 -4.32 -23.77
N VAL A 8 -7.44 -5.30 -23.50
CA VAL A 8 -7.12 -6.41 -22.57
C VAL A 8 -5.93 -7.21 -23.07
N LYS A 9 -5.94 -7.59 -24.35
CA LYS A 9 -4.86 -8.39 -24.95
C LYS A 9 -3.53 -7.65 -24.91
N GLU A 10 -3.52 -6.39 -25.32
CA GLU A 10 -2.33 -5.55 -25.33
C GLU A 10 -1.82 -5.30 -23.91
N SER A 11 -2.71 -5.02 -22.96
CA SER A 11 -2.34 -4.81 -21.55
C SER A 11 -1.59 -6.01 -20.97
N TYR A 12 -2.08 -7.23 -21.22
CA TYR A 12 -1.40 -8.43 -20.74
C TYR A 12 -0.12 -8.74 -21.51
N ALA A 13 -0.12 -8.61 -22.84
CA ALA A 13 1.08 -8.86 -23.64
C ALA A 13 2.22 -7.89 -23.28
N ASN A 14 1.92 -6.60 -23.19
CA ASN A 14 2.88 -5.56 -22.86
C ASN A 14 3.40 -5.73 -21.43
N TYR A 15 2.52 -5.98 -20.45
CA TYR A 15 2.94 -6.17 -19.07
C TYR A 15 3.72 -7.48 -18.87
N PHE A 16 3.38 -8.55 -19.59
CA PHE A 16 4.16 -9.79 -19.56
C PHE A 16 5.57 -9.58 -20.09
N ASN A 17 5.73 -8.91 -21.24
CA ASN A 17 7.05 -8.57 -21.78
C ASN A 17 7.84 -7.68 -20.83
N TYR A 18 7.20 -6.68 -20.24
CA TYR A 18 7.80 -5.85 -19.20
C TYR A 18 8.25 -6.68 -17.99
N LEU A 19 7.43 -7.60 -17.50
CA LEU A 19 7.78 -8.46 -16.35
C LEU A 19 8.96 -9.39 -16.67
N VAL A 20 9.01 -9.95 -17.88
CA VAL A 20 10.14 -10.78 -18.33
C VAL A 20 11.42 -9.94 -18.36
N ASP A 21 11.37 -8.75 -18.96
CA ASP A 21 12.50 -7.82 -18.96
C ASP A 21 12.92 -7.49 -17.53
N LEU A 22 11.98 -7.10 -16.67
CA LEU A 22 12.22 -6.75 -15.28
C LEU A 22 12.91 -7.87 -14.47
N VAL A 23 12.65 -9.14 -14.77
CA VAL A 23 13.28 -10.28 -14.08
C VAL A 23 14.62 -10.67 -14.71
N THR A 24 14.84 -10.35 -15.98
CA THR A 24 16.01 -10.83 -16.75
C THR A 24 17.08 -9.77 -16.98
N SER A 25 16.73 -8.48 -16.92
CA SER A 25 17.65 -7.36 -17.16
C SER A 25 17.94 -6.61 -15.85
N LEU A 26 19.22 -6.40 -15.57
CA LEU A 26 19.65 -5.62 -14.41
C LEU A 26 19.95 -4.18 -14.84
N HIS A 27 19.06 -3.26 -14.51
CA HIS A 27 19.24 -1.82 -14.69
C HIS A 27 18.85 -1.07 -13.41
N TRP A 28 19.36 0.16 -13.24
CA TRP A 28 19.17 0.93 -12.00
C TRP A 28 17.70 1.25 -11.70
N GLU A 29 16.88 1.41 -12.74
CA GLU A 29 15.44 1.70 -12.65
C GLU A 29 14.59 0.43 -12.48
N ASN A 30 15.21 -0.74 -12.28
CA ASN A 30 14.50 -2.00 -12.22
C ASN A 30 13.74 -2.16 -10.89
N TYR A 31 12.41 -2.17 -10.97
CA TYR A 31 11.54 -2.27 -9.82
C TYR A 31 11.62 -3.60 -9.07
N PHE A 32 11.92 -4.70 -9.78
CA PHE A 32 12.06 -6.02 -9.18
C PHE A 32 13.26 -6.08 -8.25
N TYR A 33 14.42 -5.64 -8.74
CA TYR A 33 15.61 -5.56 -7.90
C TYR A 33 15.51 -4.43 -6.86
N GLY A 34 14.84 -3.32 -7.17
CA GLY A 34 14.55 -2.26 -6.21
C GLY A 34 13.78 -2.77 -4.98
N LEU A 35 12.72 -3.56 -5.19
CA LEU A 35 11.97 -4.20 -4.11
C LEU A 35 12.85 -5.13 -3.27
N ILE A 36 13.68 -5.96 -3.93
CA ILE A 36 14.61 -6.87 -3.24
C ILE A 36 15.62 -6.09 -2.41
N ILE A 37 16.22 -5.03 -2.96
CA ILE A 37 17.24 -4.23 -2.29
C ILE A 37 16.65 -3.56 -1.05
N VAL A 38 15.49 -2.91 -1.16
CA VAL A 38 14.81 -2.28 -0.01
C VAL A 38 14.44 -3.34 1.03
N SER A 39 13.90 -4.48 0.61
CA SER A 39 13.54 -5.59 1.50
C SER A 39 14.74 -6.12 2.26
N LEU A 40 15.85 -6.41 1.57
CA LEU A 40 17.08 -6.90 2.19
C LEU A 40 17.70 -5.86 3.13
N ALA A 41 17.69 -4.58 2.75
CA ALA A 41 18.20 -3.50 3.60
C ALA A 41 17.42 -3.42 4.91
N VAL A 42 16.09 -3.44 4.86
CA VAL A 42 15.26 -3.39 6.08
C VAL A 42 15.38 -4.69 6.87
N TRP A 43 15.46 -5.85 6.22
CA TRP A 43 15.66 -7.13 6.92
C TRP A 43 17.01 -7.16 7.65
N ILE A 44 18.09 -6.65 7.04
CA ILE A 44 19.39 -6.50 7.71
C ILE A 44 19.26 -5.59 8.93
N LEU A 45 18.47 -4.50 8.85
CA LEU A 45 18.21 -3.66 10.02
C LEU A 45 17.49 -4.43 11.13
N GLU A 46 16.51 -5.28 10.81
CA GLU A 46 15.84 -6.14 11.81
C GLU A 46 16.81 -7.11 12.48
N LEU A 47 17.83 -7.61 11.75
CA LEU A 47 18.86 -8.50 12.28
C LEU A 47 19.83 -7.79 13.22
N ILE A 48 20.23 -6.56 12.87
CA ILE A 48 21.21 -5.79 13.64
C ILE A 48 20.54 -5.13 14.86
N PHE A 49 19.29 -4.68 14.74
CA PHE A 49 18.56 -3.92 15.75
C PHE A 49 17.19 -4.53 16.12
N PRO A 50 17.10 -5.83 16.46
CA PRO A 50 15.81 -6.46 16.72
C PRO A 50 15.14 -5.87 17.97
N TRP A 51 13.93 -5.35 17.79
CA TRP A 51 13.14 -4.84 18.90
C TRP A 51 12.52 -5.98 19.70
N ARG A 52 11.78 -6.88 19.05
CA ARG A 52 11.23 -8.12 19.62
C ARG A 52 12.30 -9.22 19.54
N LYS A 53 13.13 -9.33 20.59
CA LYS A 53 14.29 -10.26 20.64
C LYS A 53 13.93 -11.75 20.60
N ASP A 54 12.72 -12.12 21.02
CA ASP A 54 12.28 -13.53 21.02
C ASP A 54 11.65 -13.95 19.68
N GLN A 55 11.45 -13.01 18.76
CA GLN A 55 10.96 -13.30 17.42
C GLN A 55 12.07 -13.90 16.56
N LYS A 56 11.78 -14.99 15.85
CA LYS A 56 12.74 -15.64 14.95
C LYS A 56 13.05 -14.75 13.75
N ILE A 57 14.26 -14.89 13.21
CA ILE A 57 14.70 -14.25 11.95
C ILE A 57 13.72 -14.57 10.81
N PHE A 58 13.43 -15.86 10.64
CA PHE A 58 12.34 -16.34 9.79
C PHE A 58 11.10 -16.54 10.67
N ARG A 59 10.29 -15.49 10.75
CA ARG A 59 9.02 -15.46 11.50
C ARG A 59 7.97 -16.43 10.94
N LYS A 60 6.93 -16.68 11.73
CA LYS A 60 5.89 -17.71 11.49
C LYS A 60 5.24 -17.69 10.09
N ASP A 61 5.20 -16.55 9.42
CA ASP A 61 4.61 -16.39 8.08
C ASP A 61 5.59 -15.80 7.05
N PHE A 62 6.91 -15.86 7.29
CA PHE A 62 7.90 -15.18 6.46
C PHE A 62 7.75 -15.49 4.95
N TRP A 63 7.56 -16.75 4.59
CA TRP A 63 7.43 -17.17 3.19
C TRP A 63 6.07 -16.80 2.58
N LEU A 64 5.01 -16.81 3.37
CA LEU A 64 3.69 -16.35 2.93
C LEU A 64 3.72 -14.86 2.63
N ASP A 65 4.33 -14.07 3.51
CA ASP A 65 4.41 -12.62 3.34
C ASP A 65 5.38 -12.24 2.22
N THR A 66 6.46 -13.02 2.02
CA THR A 66 7.32 -12.90 0.84
C THR A 66 6.55 -13.21 -0.44
N PHE A 67 5.71 -14.25 -0.44
CA PHE A 67 4.84 -14.55 -1.59
C PHE A 67 3.87 -13.40 -1.85
N TYR A 68 3.18 -12.90 -0.82
CA TYR A 68 2.29 -11.74 -0.91
C TYR A 68 3.01 -10.52 -1.48
N MET A 69 4.24 -10.27 -1.06
CA MET A 69 5.07 -9.17 -1.56
C MET A 69 5.26 -9.26 -3.07
N PHE A 70 5.74 -10.38 -3.62
CA PHE A 70 5.91 -10.50 -5.08
C PHE A 70 4.58 -10.62 -5.82
N PHE A 71 3.58 -11.26 -5.21
CA PHE A 71 2.24 -11.37 -5.78
C PHE A 71 1.60 -9.99 -5.96
N ASN A 72 1.47 -9.22 -4.88
CA ASN A 72 0.80 -7.92 -4.91
C ASN A 72 1.59 -6.89 -5.71
N PHE A 73 2.91 -6.94 -5.68
CA PHE A 73 3.75 -5.96 -6.38
C PHE A 73 3.83 -6.23 -7.90
N PHE A 74 3.90 -7.51 -8.32
CA PHE A 74 4.11 -7.86 -9.74
C PHE A 74 2.97 -8.67 -10.35
N LEU A 75 2.61 -9.81 -9.75
CA LEU A 75 1.70 -10.78 -10.37
C LEU A 75 0.26 -10.26 -10.42
N LEU A 76 -0.18 -9.54 -9.40
CA LEU A 76 -1.52 -8.97 -9.35
C LEU A 76 -1.73 -7.93 -10.45
N ASN A 77 -0.70 -7.15 -10.78
CA ASN A 77 -0.74 -6.27 -11.94
C ASN A 77 -0.91 -7.06 -13.24
N LEU A 78 -0.18 -8.17 -13.42
CA LEU A 78 -0.31 -9.04 -14.59
C LEU A 78 -1.68 -9.70 -14.70
N ILE A 79 -2.27 -10.15 -13.58
CA ILE A 79 -3.49 -10.98 -13.61
C ILE A 79 -4.75 -10.11 -13.66
N VAL A 80 -4.74 -8.95 -12.99
CA VAL A 80 -5.96 -8.14 -12.80
C VAL A 80 -5.72 -6.67 -13.11
N LEU A 81 -4.78 -6.02 -12.45
CA LEU A 81 -4.83 -4.56 -12.33
C LEU A 81 -4.50 -3.83 -13.63
N ILE A 82 -3.57 -4.32 -14.47
CA ILE A 82 -3.18 -3.58 -15.67
C ILE A 82 -4.32 -3.53 -16.69
N ALA A 83 -4.94 -4.68 -16.99
CA ALA A 83 -6.07 -4.74 -17.89
C ALA A 83 -7.28 -4.01 -17.31
N LEU A 84 -7.57 -4.17 -16.01
CA LEU A 84 -8.66 -3.45 -15.35
C LEU A 84 -8.46 -1.93 -15.42
N SER A 85 -7.25 -1.44 -15.16
CA SER A 85 -6.94 0.00 -15.17
C SER A 85 -7.07 0.58 -16.58
N ASN A 86 -6.46 -0.06 -17.58
CA ASN A 86 -6.51 0.41 -18.97
C ASN A 86 -7.94 0.34 -19.54
N MET A 87 -8.70 -0.70 -19.18
CA MET A 87 -10.12 -0.78 -19.55
C MET A 87 -10.94 0.31 -18.88
N ALA A 88 -10.74 0.55 -17.57
CA ALA A 88 -11.47 1.57 -16.83
C ALA A 88 -11.15 2.97 -17.36
N GLU A 89 -9.89 3.25 -17.67
CA GLU A 89 -9.47 4.50 -18.30
C GLU A 89 -10.12 4.69 -19.68
N ALA A 90 -10.04 3.68 -20.55
CA ALA A 90 -10.66 3.76 -21.87
C ALA A 90 -12.18 3.93 -21.80
N PHE A 91 -12.84 3.24 -20.87
CA PHE A 91 -14.27 3.36 -20.63
C PHE A 91 -14.65 4.75 -20.09
N PHE A 92 -13.87 5.27 -19.15
CA PHE A 92 -14.08 6.61 -18.60
C PHE A 92 -13.92 7.69 -19.68
N ASN A 93 -12.87 7.58 -20.51
CA ASN A 93 -12.66 8.46 -21.66
C ASN A 93 -13.80 8.36 -22.70
N ASP A 94 -14.32 7.16 -22.98
CA ASP A 94 -15.45 6.98 -23.90
C ASP A 94 -16.72 7.67 -23.37
N ILE A 95 -17.01 7.55 -22.07
CA ILE A 95 -18.15 8.22 -21.43
C ILE A 95 -18.00 9.74 -21.51
N LEU A 96 -16.82 10.26 -21.17
CA LEU A 96 -16.56 11.70 -21.24
C LEU A 96 -16.66 12.22 -22.67
N GLY A 97 -16.20 11.44 -23.65
CA GLY A 97 -16.27 11.78 -25.06
C GLY A 97 -17.70 11.98 -25.58
N VAL A 98 -18.70 11.28 -25.02
CA VAL A 98 -20.12 11.49 -25.36
C VAL A 98 -20.58 12.92 -25.10
N VAL A 99 -20.02 13.58 -24.09
CA VAL A 99 -20.33 14.97 -23.73
C VAL A 99 -19.24 15.96 -24.18
N GLY A 100 -18.32 15.52 -25.04
CA GLY A 100 -17.23 16.36 -25.55
C GLY A 100 -16.13 16.68 -24.53
N LEU A 101 -16.02 15.88 -23.46
CA LEU A 101 -14.99 16.01 -22.44
C LEU A 101 -13.93 14.91 -22.58
N SER A 102 -12.78 15.13 -21.94
CA SER A 102 -11.72 14.14 -21.72
C SER A 102 -11.20 14.23 -20.30
N VAL A 103 -10.34 13.32 -19.87
CA VAL A 103 -9.67 13.42 -18.56
C VAL A 103 -8.92 14.76 -18.43
N GLN A 104 -8.26 15.21 -19.51
CA GLN A 104 -7.57 16.51 -19.56
C GLN A 104 -8.53 17.68 -19.36
N SER A 105 -9.83 17.52 -19.63
CA SER A 105 -10.82 18.58 -19.38
C SER A 105 -11.03 18.87 -17.89
N PHE A 106 -10.62 17.97 -17.00
CA PHE A 106 -10.69 18.13 -15.54
C PHE A 106 -9.35 18.56 -14.93
N GLN A 107 -8.30 18.65 -15.74
CA GLN A 107 -6.99 19.10 -15.29
C GLN A 107 -7.08 20.60 -14.96
N LEU A 108 -6.90 20.93 -13.68
CA LEU A 108 -6.95 22.32 -13.18
C LEU A 108 -5.56 22.91 -12.98
N PHE A 109 -4.55 22.04 -12.89
CA PHE A 109 -3.18 22.38 -12.60
C PHE A 109 -2.28 21.49 -13.46
N ASP A 110 -1.07 21.93 -13.77
CA ASP A 110 -0.07 21.09 -14.40
C ASP A 110 1.25 21.23 -13.62
N VAL A 111 1.75 20.13 -13.07
CA VAL A 111 3.01 20.16 -12.32
C VAL A 111 4.24 20.31 -13.20
N ASP A 112 4.15 20.08 -14.51
CA ASP A 112 5.25 20.31 -15.45
C ASP A 112 5.62 21.81 -15.54
N GLU A 113 4.71 22.69 -15.13
CA GLU A 113 4.97 24.14 -15.02
C GLU A 113 5.76 24.52 -13.76
N LEU A 114 6.00 23.57 -12.85
CA LEU A 114 6.74 23.77 -11.61
C LEU A 114 8.16 23.19 -11.68
N PRO A 115 9.07 23.63 -10.79
CA PRO A 115 10.30 22.88 -10.57
C PRO A 115 10.00 21.44 -10.15
N LEU A 116 10.69 20.46 -10.73
CA LEU A 116 10.49 19.02 -10.50
C LEU A 116 10.32 18.66 -9.01
N ALA A 117 11.16 19.20 -8.14
CA ALA A 117 11.09 18.94 -6.70
C ALA A 117 9.76 19.39 -6.06
N VAL A 118 9.17 20.48 -6.55
CA VAL A 118 7.86 20.97 -6.09
C VAL A 118 6.74 20.10 -6.63
N GLY A 119 6.81 19.70 -7.92
CA GLY A 119 5.86 18.75 -8.53
C GLY A 119 5.83 17.41 -7.78
N LEU A 120 7.00 16.82 -7.53
CA LEU A 120 7.14 15.59 -6.74
C LEU A 120 6.62 15.73 -5.31
N LEU A 121 6.87 16.87 -4.66
CA LEU A 121 6.35 17.13 -3.32
C LEU A 121 4.82 17.20 -3.30
N ILE A 122 4.22 17.89 -4.28
CA ILE A 122 2.77 17.96 -4.44
C ILE A 122 2.20 16.55 -4.68
N PHE A 123 2.80 15.79 -5.60
CA PHE A 123 2.41 14.42 -5.89
C PHE A 123 2.42 13.55 -4.63
N PHE A 124 3.52 13.59 -3.89
CA PHE A 124 3.69 12.82 -2.66
C PHE A 124 2.67 13.20 -1.59
N VAL A 125 2.51 14.50 -1.29
CA VAL A 125 1.62 14.97 -0.23
C VAL A 125 0.15 14.66 -0.55
N VAL A 126 -0.27 14.89 -1.80
CA VAL A 126 -1.64 14.56 -2.24
C VAL A 126 -1.86 13.06 -2.20
N SER A 127 -0.92 12.27 -2.73
CA SER A 127 -1.01 10.81 -2.73
C SER A 127 -1.09 10.24 -1.32
N ASP A 128 -0.21 10.67 -0.40
CA ASP A 128 -0.19 10.19 0.98
C ASP A 128 -1.47 10.61 1.73
N PHE A 129 -1.98 11.82 1.52
CA PHE A 129 -3.25 12.26 2.13
C PHE A 129 -4.46 11.43 1.67
N VAL A 130 -4.54 11.13 0.36
CA VAL A 130 -5.60 10.28 -0.20
C VAL A 130 -5.48 8.86 0.32
N GLN A 131 -4.26 8.32 0.38
CA GLN A 131 -4.01 7.00 0.94
C GLN A 131 -4.35 6.94 2.44
N TRP A 132 -4.00 7.95 3.24
CA TRP A 132 -4.39 8.02 4.66
C TRP A 132 -5.92 7.99 4.84
N ASN A 133 -6.66 8.75 4.03
CA ASN A 133 -8.13 8.71 4.08
C ASN A 133 -8.68 7.37 3.60
N THR A 134 -8.09 6.77 2.57
CA THR A 134 -8.47 5.45 2.09
C THR A 134 -8.26 4.39 3.18
N HIS A 135 -7.13 4.44 3.87
CA HIS A 135 -6.83 3.55 4.99
C HIS A 135 -7.86 3.71 6.11
N ARG A 136 -8.26 4.94 6.46
CA ARG A 136 -9.37 5.18 7.39
C ARG A 136 -10.69 4.58 6.92
N LEU A 137 -10.99 4.64 5.62
CA LEU A 137 -12.18 4.01 5.05
C LEU A 137 -12.13 2.49 5.17
N LEU A 138 -10.97 1.87 4.93
CA LEU A 138 -10.77 0.43 5.09
C LEU A 138 -11.09 -0.04 6.51
N HIS A 139 -10.78 0.75 7.54
CA HIS A 139 -11.11 0.43 8.94
C HIS A 139 -12.54 0.79 9.35
N ARG A 140 -13.15 1.78 8.70
CA ARG A 140 -14.47 2.31 9.11
C ARG A 140 -15.63 1.59 8.43
N VAL A 141 -15.46 1.15 7.19
CA VAL A 141 -16.52 0.53 6.39
C VAL A 141 -16.42 -0.99 6.53
N PRO A 142 -17.43 -1.69 7.12
CA PRO A 142 -17.34 -3.13 7.37
C PRO A 142 -17.03 -3.98 6.14
N PHE A 143 -17.57 -3.60 4.97
CA PHE A 143 -17.28 -4.26 3.71
C PHE A 143 -15.79 -4.18 3.34
N LEU A 144 -15.19 -2.99 3.43
CA LEU A 144 -13.78 -2.78 3.12
C LEU A 144 -12.86 -3.40 4.18
N TRP A 145 -13.29 -3.40 5.44
CA TRP A 145 -12.57 -4.05 6.53
C TRP A 145 -12.40 -5.55 6.28
N ASN A 146 -13.34 -6.22 5.62
CA ASN A 146 -13.19 -7.64 5.30
C ASN A 146 -11.99 -7.92 4.38
N PHE A 147 -11.62 -6.98 3.49
CA PHE A 147 -10.38 -7.07 2.71
C PHE A 147 -9.17 -6.81 3.60
N HIS A 148 -9.22 -5.73 4.38
CA HIS A 148 -8.11 -5.27 5.19
C HIS A 148 -7.75 -6.17 6.38
N LYS A 149 -8.63 -7.11 6.76
CA LYS A 149 -8.32 -8.19 7.72
C LYS A 149 -7.11 -9.04 7.32
N VAL A 150 -6.84 -9.23 6.02
CA VAL A 150 -5.64 -9.98 5.57
C VAL A 150 -4.38 -9.28 6.08
N HIS A 151 -4.33 -7.96 5.97
CA HIS A 151 -3.25 -7.13 6.49
C HIS A 151 -3.15 -7.20 8.02
N HIS A 152 -4.28 -7.08 8.72
CA HIS A 152 -4.33 -7.14 10.18
C HIS A 152 -4.24 -8.57 10.76
N SER A 153 -4.10 -9.60 9.92
CA SER A 153 -3.96 -10.99 10.40
C SER A 153 -2.55 -11.35 10.90
N VAL A 154 -1.60 -10.43 10.75
CA VAL A 154 -0.19 -10.62 11.08
C VAL A 154 0.00 -10.82 12.59
N LYS A 155 0.69 -11.90 12.97
CA LYS A 155 0.98 -12.24 14.37
C LYS A 155 2.38 -11.88 14.83
N GLU A 156 3.33 -11.92 13.91
CA GLU A 156 4.74 -11.55 14.12
C GLU A 156 5.07 -10.47 13.10
N MET A 157 5.35 -9.26 13.59
CA MET A 157 5.58 -8.07 12.77
C MET A 157 6.98 -8.11 12.16
N GLY A 158 7.08 -7.88 10.86
CA GLY A 158 8.36 -7.73 10.17
C GLY A 158 8.16 -7.14 8.78
N PHE A 159 9.22 -6.65 8.14
CA PHE A 159 9.15 -5.81 6.93
C PHE A 159 8.16 -6.32 5.86
N ALA A 160 8.18 -7.63 5.56
CA ALA A 160 7.37 -8.21 4.49
C ALA A 160 5.86 -8.20 4.79
N ALA A 161 5.46 -8.07 6.06
CA ALA A 161 4.06 -7.94 6.47
C ALA A 161 3.40 -6.70 5.87
N HIS A 162 4.21 -5.69 5.49
CA HIS A 162 3.76 -4.49 4.78
C HIS A 162 2.92 -4.82 3.54
N LEU A 163 3.33 -5.81 2.75
CA LEU A 163 2.69 -6.14 1.46
C LEU A 163 1.74 -7.33 1.55
N ARG A 164 1.47 -7.84 2.76
CA ARG A 164 0.42 -8.82 3.02
C ARG A 164 -0.91 -8.08 3.09
N TYR A 165 -1.64 -8.03 1.99
CA TYR A 165 -2.96 -7.43 1.90
C TYR A 165 -3.78 -8.08 0.79
N HIS A 166 -5.09 -7.90 0.84
CA HIS A 166 -6.02 -8.50 -0.11
C HIS A 166 -5.97 -7.78 -1.47
N TRP A 167 -6.16 -8.51 -2.58
CA TRP A 167 -6.02 -7.96 -3.95
C TRP A 167 -6.94 -6.76 -4.28
N MET A 168 -8.08 -6.65 -3.59
CA MET A 168 -9.01 -5.52 -3.70
C MET A 168 -8.48 -4.22 -3.08
N GLU A 169 -7.53 -4.26 -2.16
CA GLU A 169 -7.00 -3.04 -1.54
C GLU A 169 -6.35 -2.11 -2.58
N PRO A 170 -5.43 -2.59 -3.45
CA PRO A 170 -4.92 -1.78 -4.57
C PRO A 170 -6.01 -1.22 -5.48
N VAL A 171 -7.11 -1.95 -5.72
CA VAL A 171 -8.23 -1.44 -6.53
C VAL A 171 -8.84 -0.21 -5.85
N VAL A 172 -9.15 -0.30 -4.55
CA VAL A 172 -9.73 0.82 -3.79
C VAL A 172 -8.77 2.01 -3.72
N TYR A 173 -7.49 1.76 -3.38
CA TYR A 173 -6.47 2.81 -3.31
C TYR A 173 -6.27 3.52 -4.65
N LYS A 174 -6.09 2.77 -5.74
CA LYS A 174 -5.87 3.35 -7.08
C LYS A 174 -7.11 4.09 -7.59
N SER A 175 -8.31 3.55 -7.38
CA SER A 175 -9.55 4.22 -7.80
C SER A 175 -9.76 5.56 -7.10
N LEU A 176 -9.49 5.65 -5.79
CA LEU A 176 -9.63 6.90 -5.04
C LEU A 176 -8.50 7.89 -5.35
N LEU A 177 -7.30 7.41 -5.65
CA LEU A 177 -6.15 8.24 -6.03
C LEU A 177 -6.26 8.80 -7.45
N TYR A 178 -6.89 8.07 -8.36
CA TYR A 178 -6.97 8.43 -9.78
C TYR A 178 -7.52 9.84 -10.01
N LEU A 179 -8.63 10.19 -9.34
CA LEU A 179 -9.29 11.48 -9.56
C LEU A 179 -8.43 12.69 -9.14
N PRO A 180 -7.86 12.74 -7.91
CA PRO A 180 -6.93 13.80 -7.53
C PRO A 180 -5.74 13.95 -8.48
N ILE A 181 -5.16 12.84 -8.94
CA ILE A 181 -4.00 12.88 -9.84
C ILE A 181 -4.40 13.34 -11.24
N ALA A 182 -5.56 12.91 -11.75
CA ALA A 182 -6.10 13.39 -13.03
C ALA A 182 -6.38 14.90 -13.04
N ILE A 183 -6.75 15.50 -11.89
CA ILE A 183 -6.96 16.93 -11.75
C ILE A 183 -5.63 17.71 -11.76
N ILE A 184 -4.54 17.12 -11.25
CA ILE A 184 -3.23 17.77 -11.11
C ILE A 184 -2.33 17.58 -12.35
N GLY A 185 -2.51 16.49 -13.11
CA GLY A 185 -1.78 16.25 -14.36
C GLY A 185 -0.25 16.21 -14.25
N GLY A 186 0.44 16.09 -15.38
CA GLY A 186 1.89 16.33 -15.50
C GLY A 186 2.85 15.38 -14.78
N PHE A 187 2.42 14.18 -14.40
CA PHE A 187 3.33 13.19 -13.80
C PHE A 187 3.69 12.10 -14.80
N ASP A 188 4.97 11.83 -14.94
CA ASP A 188 5.45 10.70 -15.73
C ASP A 188 5.62 9.42 -14.90
N ALA A 189 5.98 8.32 -15.56
CA ALA A 189 6.18 7.04 -14.89
C ALA A 189 7.38 7.05 -13.91
N GLN A 190 8.37 7.91 -14.13
CA GLN A 190 9.55 8.04 -13.29
C GLN A 190 9.22 8.80 -12.00
N ASP A 191 8.41 9.85 -12.06
CA ASP A 191 7.91 10.58 -10.90
C ASP A 191 7.11 9.67 -9.97
N VAL A 192 6.22 8.87 -10.57
CA VAL A 192 5.44 7.85 -9.86
C VAL A 192 6.36 6.83 -9.20
N ALA A 193 7.43 6.40 -9.88
CA ALA A 193 8.43 5.49 -9.35
C ALA A 193 9.06 6.01 -8.06
N ILE A 194 9.55 7.24 -8.09
CA ILE A 194 10.33 7.86 -7.01
C ILE A 194 9.48 7.93 -5.75
N VAL A 195 8.27 8.47 -5.86
CA VAL A 195 7.35 8.60 -4.73
C VAL A 195 6.89 7.22 -4.22
N HIS A 196 6.64 6.27 -5.13
CA HIS A 196 6.24 4.92 -4.75
C HIS A 196 7.34 4.18 -3.99
N PHE A 197 8.60 4.26 -4.43
CA PHE A 197 9.73 3.63 -3.75
C PHE A 197 10.04 4.27 -2.39
N PHE A 198 9.89 5.58 -2.28
CA PHE A 198 10.01 6.25 -0.98
C PHE A 198 8.93 5.76 0.00
N ALA A 199 7.66 5.73 -0.42
CA ALA A 199 6.56 5.20 0.38
C ALA A 199 6.76 3.71 0.71
N LEU A 200 7.27 2.92 -0.23
CA LEU A 200 7.59 1.51 -0.04
C LEU A 200 8.61 1.30 1.08
N ALA A 201 9.70 2.07 1.07
CA ALA A 201 10.76 2.00 2.07
C ALA A 201 10.24 2.38 3.46
N VAL A 202 9.43 3.44 3.55
CA VAL A 202 8.81 3.84 4.83
C VAL A 202 7.81 2.78 5.31
N GLY A 203 6.99 2.23 4.42
CA GLY A 203 6.07 1.13 4.75
C GLY A 203 6.79 -0.11 5.26
N HIS A 204 7.92 -0.49 4.65
CA HIS A 204 8.77 -1.59 5.14
C HIS A 204 9.31 -1.30 6.53
N LEU A 205 9.84 -0.09 6.76
CA LEU A 205 10.33 0.33 8.07
C LEU A 205 9.22 0.32 9.12
N ASN A 206 8.02 0.81 8.81
CA ASN A 206 6.88 0.81 9.74
C ASN A 206 6.48 -0.59 10.21
N HIS A 207 6.63 -1.60 9.36
CA HIS A 207 6.35 -2.99 9.71
C HIS A 207 7.58 -3.74 10.22
N ALA A 208 8.75 -3.12 10.20
CA ALA A 208 9.96 -3.80 10.60
C ALA A 208 9.96 -4.08 12.11
N ASN A 209 10.65 -5.16 12.53
CA ASN A 209 10.94 -5.45 13.93
C ASN A 209 12.00 -4.48 14.52
N LEU A 210 11.74 -3.18 14.41
CA LEU A 210 12.59 -2.09 14.86
C LEU A 210 11.85 -1.28 15.92
N GLY A 211 12.57 -0.84 16.95
CA GLY A 211 11.99 -0.10 18.08
C GLY A 211 12.11 1.40 17.91
N TRP A 212 12.05 1.90 16.67
CA TRP A 212 12.32 3.29 16.37
C TRP A 212 11.05 4.13 16.49
N ASP A 213 11.13 5.23 17.24
CA ASP A 213 10.04 6.19 17.41
C ASP A 213 10.29 7.54 16.71
N TYR A 214 11.46 7.71 16.11
CA TYR A 214 11.92 8.91 15.38
C TYR A 214 11.93 10.22 16.20
N GLY A 215 11.80 10.18 17.53
CA GLY A 215 11.86 11.38 18.38
C GLY A 215 10.85 12.46 17.96
N PHE A 216 11.33 13.65 17.58
CA PHE A 216 10.47 14.74 17.10
C PHE A 216 9.91 14.47 15.68
N LEU A 217 10.64 13.74 14.84
CA LEU A 217 10.20 13.46 13.47
C LEU A 217 8.94 12.57 13.43
N LYS A 218 8.58 11.94 14.55
CA LYS A 218 7.34 11.16 14.71
C LYS A 218 6.07 11.95 14.43
N TYR A 219 6.11 13.28 14.52
CA TYR A 219 4.96 14.15 14.20
C TYR A 219 4.80 14.38 12.70
N ILE A 220 5.78 13.98 11.90
CA ILE A 220 5.78 14.13 10.45
C ILE A 220 5.72 12.74 9.80
N PHE A 221 6.63 11.84 10.17
CA PHE A 221 6.76 10.51 9.59
C PHE A 221 6.21 9.42 10.51
N ASN A 222 5.50 8.45 9.91
CA ASN A 222 5.15 7.22 10.59
C ASN A 222 6.41 6.40 10.91
N ASN A 223 6.32 5.53 11.90
CA ASN A 223 7.45 4.80 12.46
C ASN A 223 7.00 3.44 13.02
N PRO A 224 7.93 2.49 13.23
CA PRO A 224 7.61 1.17 13.75
C PRO A 224 6.79 1.18 15.05
N LYS A 225 7.13 2.03 16.03
CA LYS A 225 6.39 2.05 17.32
C LYS A 225 4.97 2.54 17.16
N MET A 226 4.73 3.52 16.31
CA MET A 226 3.39 4.01 16.04
C MET A 226 2.58 2.98 15.25
N HIS A 227 3.20 2.36 14.25
CA HIS A 227 2.53 1.40 13.38
C HIS A 227 2.22 0.06 14.06
N ILE A 228 3.00 -0.37 15.06
CA ILE A 228 2.65 -1.59 15.79
C ILE A 228 1.32 -1.45 16.56
N TRP A 229 1.04 -0.24 17.07
CA TRP A 229 -0.25 0.08 17.70
C TRP A 229 -1.41 0.13 16.71
N HIS A 230 -1.15 0.38 15.43
CA HIS A 230 -2.16 0.26 14.38
C HIS A 230 -2.68 -1.18 14.26
N HIS A 231 -1.76 -2.16 14.36
CA HIS A 231 -2.02 -3.60 14.29
C HIS A 231 -2.42 -4.23 15.63
N ALA A 232 -2.62 -3.42 16.67
CA ALA A 232 -2.94 -3.92 18.00
C ALA A 232 -4.33 -4.59 18.01
N LYS A 233 -4.40 -5.84 18.48
CA LYS A 233 -5.66 -6.58 18.58
C LYS A 233 -6.67 -5.91 19.51
N LYS A 234 -6.17 -5.30 20.58
CA LYS A 234 -6.98 -4.58 21.57
C LYS A 234 -6.84 -3.08 21.36
N LEU A 235 -7.86 -2.50 20.77
CA LEU A 235 -7.97 -1.05 20.59
C LEU A 235 -8.56 -0.38 21.85
N PRO A 236 -8.19 0.88 22.14
CA PRO A 236 -8.80 1.63 23.22
C PRO A 236 -10.27 1.97 22.89
N SER A 237 -11.09 2.19 23.93
CA SER A 237 -12.55 2.33 23.78
C SER A 237 -12.98 3.54 22.95
N ASP A 238 -12.18 4.60 22.89
CA ASP A 238 -12.40 5.80 22.09
C ASP A 238 -11.96 5.66 20.62
N LYS A 239 -11.28 4.56 20.26
CA LYS A 239 -10.75 4.28 18.90
C LYS A 239 -11.32 2.98 18.32
N LYS A 240 -12.64 2.81 18.36
CA LYS A 240 -13.35 1.60 17.88
C LYS A 240 -13.09 1.19 16.42
N TYR A 241 -12.58 2.09 15.58
CA TYR A 241 -12.26 1.84 14.17
C TYR A 241 -10.76 1.95 13.88
N GLY A 242 -9.91 1.68 14.86
CA GLY A 242 -8.46 1.77 14.72
C GLY A 242 -7.88 3.16 15.03
N ALA A 243 -6.56 3.23 14.95
CA ALA A 243 -5.73 4.41 15.19
C ALA A 243 -4.48 4.35 14.30
N ASN A 244 -3.71 5.45 14.22
CA ASN A 244 -2.42 5.52 13.51
C ASN A 244 -2.52 5.07 12.03
N PHE A 245 -3.30 5.77 11.22
CA PHE A 245 -3.58 5.36 9.83
C PHE A 245 -2.52 5.86 8.83
N GLY A 246 -1.55 6.68 9.25
CA GLY A 246 -0.49 7.21 8.40
C GLY A 246 0.28 6.09 7.71
N LEU A 247 0.47 6.19 6.39
CA LEU A 247 1.32 5.24 5.66
C LEU A 247 2.76 5.76 5.67
N THR A 248 2.99 6.94 5.09
CA THR A 248 4.28 7.62 5.18
C THR A 248 4.25 8.72 6.22
N LEU A 249 3.23 9.59 6.15
CA LEU A 249 3.11 10.73 7.06
C LEU A 249 2.18 10.41 8.24
N SER A 250 2.73 10.41 9.45
CA SER A 250 1.94 10.39 10.68
C SER A 250 1.31 11.75 10.99
N LEU A 251 1.74 12.82 10.30
CA LEU A 251 1.24 14.19 10.43
C LEU A 251 -0.28 14.23 10.46
N TRP A 252 -0.94 13.51 9.56
CA TRP A 252 -2.39 13.44 9.48
C TRP A 252 -3.01 12.90 10.78
N ASP A 253 -2.43 11.87 11.38
CA ASP A 253 -2.94 11.31 12.62
C ASP A 253 -2.83 12.27 13.79
N TYR A 254 -1.80 13.11 13.85
CA TYR A 254 -1.68 14.14 14.87
C TYR A 254 -2.65 15.31 14.61
N LEU A 255 -2.78 15.76 13.36
CA LEU A 255 -3.70 16.84 12.98
C LEU A 255 -5.16 16.46 13.26
N PHE A 256 -5.56 15.24 12.90
CA PHE A 256 -6.93 14.74 13.06
C PHE A 256 -7.15 13.96 14.35
N LYS A 257 -6.15 13.94 15.26
CA LYS A 257 -6.19 13.28 16.57
C LYS A 257 -6.57 11.79 16.50
N THR A 258 -6.10 11.09 15.48
CA THR A 258 -6.20 9.62 15.33
C THR A 258 -4.94 8.89 15.80
N ASN A 259 -3.93 9.62 16.29
CA ASN A 259 -2.72 9.04 16.88
C ASN A 259 -3.00 8.34 18.23
N HIS A 260 -2.27 7.24 18.51
CA HIS A 260 -2.35 6.46 19.74
C HIS A 260 -1.06 5.65 19.98
N VAL A 261 -0.24 6.07 20.94
CA VAL A 261 0.99 5.36 21.36
C VAL A 261 1.12 5.51 22.89
N PRO A 262 0.38 4.73 23.70
CA PRO A 262 0.31 4.92 25.14
C PRO A 262 1.60 4.49 25.87
N TYR A 263 2.32 3.51 25.32
CA TYR A 263 3.61 3.03 25.79
C TYR A 263 4.36 2.35 24.65
N ASP A 264 5.52 1.77 24.94
CA ASP A 264 6.47 1.20 23.95
C ASP A 264 5.80 0.30 22.90
N GLY A 265 4.86 -0.58 23.28
CA GLY A 265 4.10 -1.40 22.32
C GLY A 265 4.84 -2.64 21.83
N ARG A 266 6.10 -2.88 22.25
CA ARG A 266 6.98 -3.95 21.78
C ARG A 266 6.28 -5.30 21.70
N ASP A 267 5.72 -5.81 22.80
CA ASP A 267 5.21 -7.18 22.88
C ASP A 267 3.68 -7.25 22.94
N ILE A 268 2.98 -6.25 22.38
CA ILE A 268 1.52 -6.28 22.33
C ILE A 268 1.01 -7.38 21.38
N GLU A 269 -0.15 -7.93 21.73
CA GLU A 269 -0.85 -8.89 20.88
C GLU A 269 -1.33 -8.19 19.60
N LEU A 270 -0.90 -8.74 18.46
CA LEU A 270 -1.27 -8.27 17.13
C LEU A 270 -2.43 -9.09 16.59
N GLY A 271 -3.24 -8.44 15.74
CA GLY A 271 -4.39 -9.10 15.15
C GLY A 271 -5.65 -8.26 15.15
N PHE A 272 -6.78 -8.96 15.05
CA PHE A 272 -8.11 -8.40 15.27
C PHE A 272 -9.01 -9.38 16.03
N SER A 273 -10.15 -8.89 16.51
CA SER A 273 -11.10 -9.73 17.25
C SER A 273 -11.64 -10.89 16.40
N GLY A 274 -11.46 -12.13 16.86
CA GLY A 274 -11.94 -13.34 16.16
C GLY A 274 -10.96 -13.88 15.11
N ASP A 275 -9.73 -13.37 15.06
CA ASP A 275 -8.72 -13.79 14.12
C ASP A 275 -8.13 -15.19 14.36
N GLU A 276 -8.47 -15.83 15.48
CA GLU A 276 -8.10 -17.20 15.78
C GLU A 276 -8.68 -18.21 14.79
N LYS A 277 -9.79 -17.83 14.13
CA LYS A 277 -10.45 -18.60 13.07
C LYS A 277 -10.18 -18.05 11.68
N PHE A 278 -9.34 -17.02 11.55
CA PHE A 278 -9.02 -16.44 10.26
C PHE A 278 -8.12 -17.38 9.45
N PRO A 279 -8.30 -17.49 8.13
CA PRO A 279 -7.50 -18.41 7.33
C PRO A 279 -6.01 -18.05 7.35
N GLN A 280 -5.15 -19.07 7.23
CA GLN A 280 -3.70 -18.91 7.22
C GLN A 280 -3.09 -19.02 5.81
N GLY A 281 -3.80 -19.65 4.87
CA GLY A 281 -3.33 -19.79 3.50
C GLY A 281 -3.75 -18.62 2.62
N PHE A 282 -2.93 -18.31 1.61
CA PHE A 282 -3.17 -17.24 0.65
C PHE A 282 -4.56 -17.32 -0.01
N PHE A 283 -4.88 -18.48 -0.61
CA PHE A 283 -6.14 -18.63 -1.34
C PHE A 283 -7.37 -18.46 -0.44
N GLU A 284 -7.32 -19.01 0.77
CA GLU A 284 -8.40 -18.89 1.73
C GLU A 284 -8.57 -17.46 2.24
N GLN A 285 -7.48 -16.70 2.37
CA GLN A 285 -7.47 -15.29 2.71
C GLN A 285 -8.10 -14.44 1.59
N GLU A 286 -7.76 -14.68 0.33
CA GLU A 286 -8.32 -13.93 -0.81
C GLU A 286 -9.82 -14.22 -1.06
N ILE A 287 -10.34 -15.39 -0.68
CA ILE A 287 -11.78 -15.71 -0.81
C ILE A 287 -12.56 -15.45 0.48
N TYR A 288 -11.90 -15.09 1.58
CA TYR A 288 -12.55 -14.87 2.88
C TYR A 288 -13.70 -13.85 2.82
N PRO A 289 -13.55 -12.68 2.16
CA PRO A 289 -14.63 -11.69 2.08
C PRO A 289 -15.91 -12.20 1.41
N LEU A 290 -15.80 -13.18 0.51
CA LEU A 290 -16.94 -13.80 -0.17
C LEU A 290 -17.75 -14.73 0.74
N LYS A 291 -17.11 -15.26 1.79
CA LYS A 291 -17.72 -16.20 2.75
C LYS A 291 -18.32 -15.49 3.96
N THR A 292 -17.89 -14.25 4.23
CA THR A 292 -18.44 -13.43 5.30
C THR A 292 -19.71 -12.72 4.83
N LYS A 293 -20.85 -13.02 5.45
CA LYS A 293 -22.04 -12.17 5.32
C LYS A 293 -21.70 -10.81 5.97
N SER A 294 -21.89 -9.73 5.21
CA SER A 294 -21.73 -8.36 5.71
C SER A 294 -22.87 -7.97 6.64
#